data_AF-A0A954HLL2-F1
#
_entry.id   AF-A0A954HLL2-F1
#
_cell.length_a   1.000
_cell.length_b   1.000
_cell.length_c   1.000
_cell.angle_alpha   90.00
_cell.angle_beta   90.00
_cell.angle_gamma   90.00
#
_symmetry.space_group_name_H-M   'P 1'
#
loop_
_entity.id
_entity.type
_entity.pdbx_description
1 polymer ?
#
loop_
_entity_poly.entity_id
_entity_poly.type
_entity_poly.pdbx_seq_one_letter_code
_entity_poly.pdbx_strand_id
1 'polypeptide(L)'
;MFLFPITRMVSSSDEAKRPASNNDDATSSAESPADGTSHPHFKLKDGNISVTVFAKTKGKDVHLFIVPERSYRNAEEKWHTTHILHEEDLPRLSLLLLRTYAHLRHSSQQFKSK
;
A
#
# COMPACT_ATOMS: atom_id res chain seq x y z
N MET A 1 -3.81 -35.49 41.30
CA MET A 1 -4.67 -35.10 40.16
C MET A 1 -4.97 -33.62 40.33
N PHE A 2 -4.26 -32.75 39.60
CA PHE A 2 -4.41 -31.29 39.72
C PHE A 2 -4.93 -30.75 38.39
N LEU A 3 -6.15 -30.18 38.41
CA LEU A 3 -6.72 -29.44 37.29
C LEU A 3 -6.15 -28.01 37.30
N PHE A 4 -5.48 -27.61 36.22
CA PHE A 4 -5.16 -26.21 35.96
C PHE A 4 -6.27 -25.59 35.10
N PRO A 5 -6.81 -24.41 35.44
CA PRO A 5 -7.73 -23.70 34.58
C PRO A 5 -6.99 -23.14 33.35
N ILE A 6 -7.45 -23.52 32.16
CA ILE A 6 -7.00 -22.96 30.89
C ILE A 6 -7.63 -21.57 30.76
N THR A 7 -6.87 -20.52 31.06
CA THR A 7 -7.27 -19.15 30.75
C THR A 7 -7.16 -18.97 29.23
N ARG A 8 -8.30 -18.93 28.54
CA ARG A 8 -8.38 -18.45 27.15
C ARG A 8 -7.97 -16.97 27.13
N MET A 9 -6.74 -16.67 26.72
CA MET A 9 -6.40 -15.34 26.23
C MET A 9 -7.15 -15.12 24.92
N VAL A 10 -8.23 -14.34 24.98
CA VAL A 10 -8.84 -13.74 23.81
C VAL A 10 -7.89 -12.63 23.36
N SER A 11 -7.09 -12.91 22.33
CA SER A 11 -6.38 -11.89 21.58
C SER A 11 -7.42 -11.11 20.77
N SER A 12 -7.96 -10.04 21.36
CA SER A 12 -8.68 -9.01 20.59
C SER A 12 -7.66 -8.28 19.74
N SER A 13 -7.39 -8.80 18.55
CA SER A 13 -6.89 -7.95 17.47
C SER A 13 -8.07 -7.10 17.03
N ASP A 14 -8.24 -5.94 17.67
CA ASP A 14 -9.01 -4.83 17.14
C ASP A 14 -8.33 -4.34 15.86
N GLU A 15 -8.46 -5.13 14.79
CA GLU A 15 -8.17 -4.69 13.43
C GLU A 15 -9.21 -3.62 13.11
N ALA A 16 -8.83 -2.36 13.39
CA ALA A 16 -9.67 -1.20 13.16
C ALA A 16 -10.10 -1.16 11.69
N LYS A 17 -11.30 -1.69 11.44
CA LYS A 17 -11.93 -1.78 10.14
C LYS A 17 -12.27 -0.37 9.69
N ARG A 18 -11.40 0.24 8.87
CA ARG A 18 -11.71 1.52 8.23
C ARG A 18 -12.88 1.31 7.25
N PRO A 19 -13.84 2.24 7.13
CA PRO A 19 -14.92 2.12 6.16
C PRO A 19 -14.35 1.95 4.76
N ALA A 20 -14.98 1.09 3.96
CA ALA A 20 -14.68 0.96 2.54
C ALA A 20 -14.83 2.34 1.90
N SER A 21 -13.70 2.96 1.52
CA SER A 21 -13.75 4.19 0.76
C SER A 21 -14.14 3.80 -0.65
N ASN A 22 -15.38 4.12 -1.00
CA ASN A 22 -15.74 4.31 -2.39
C ASN A 22 -14.74 5.29 -3.01
N ASN A 23 -14.46 5.07 -4.28
CA ASN A 23 -13.78 6.03 -5.14
C ASN A 23 -14.40 7.42 -4.93
N ASP A 24 -13.58 8.44 -5.16
CA ASP A 24 -13.91 9.86 -5.20
C ASP A 24 -13.41 10.62 -3.96
N ASP A 25 -12.60 11.64 -4.24
CA ASP A 25 -11.94 12.59 -3.33
C ASP A 25 -10.61 12.17 -2.67
N ALA A 26 -9.53 12.27 -3.45
CA ALA A 26 -8.16 12.36 -2.95
C ALA A 26 -7.68 13.81 -3.00
N THR A 27 -8.14 14.66 -2.08
CA THR A 27 -7.33 15.82 -1.66
C THR A 27 -6.34 15.33 -0.60
N SER A 28 -5.16 14.92 -1.04
CA SER A 28 -4.00 14.75 -0.15
C SER A 28 -2.84 15.51 -0.75
N SER A 29 -2.59 16.69 -0.18
CA SER A 29 -1.40 17.49 -0.41
C SER A 29 -0.19 16.70 0.07
N ALA A 30 0.41 15.95 -0.83
CA ALA A 30 1.83 15.60 -0.76
C ALA A 30 2.54 16.58 -1.69
N GLU A 31 3.41 17.43 -1.13
CA GLU A 31 4.36 18.22 -1.91
C GLU A 31 5.20 17.25 -2.75
N SER A 32 4.85 17.22 -4.03
CA SER A 32 5.58 16.55 -5.09
C SER A 32 6.89 17.32 -5.30
N PRO A 33 8.08 16.69 -5.28
CA PRO A 33 9.28 17.37 -5.74
C PRO A 33 9.11 17.61 -7.25
N ALA A 34 9.14 18.89 -7.62
CA ALA A 34 9.02 19.35 -8.99
C ALA A 34 10.11 18.76 -9.89
N ASP A 35 9.78 17.77 -10.73
CA ASP A 35 10.19 17.72 -12.14
C ASP A 35 9.48 16.58 -12.92
N GLY A 36 8.51 16.97 -13.76
CA GLY A 36 7.73 16.09 -14.63
C GLY A 36 6.60 15.36 -13.91
N THR A 37 5.36 15.65 -14.30
CA THR A 37 4.11 15.15 -13.70
C THR A 37 4.05 13.61 -13.73
N SER A 38 4.63 12.95 -12.73
CA SER A 38 4.51 11.51 -12.54
C SER A 38 3.15 11.22 -11.90
N HIS A 39 2.12 11.14 -12.73
CA HIS A 39 0.83 10.66 -12.25
C HIS A 39 0.97 9.18 -11.82
N PRO A 40 0.38 8.79 -10.68
CA PRO A 40 0.41 7.40 -10.25
C PRO A 40 -0.28 6.54 -11.31
N HIS A 41 0.41 5.49 -11.76
CA HIS A 41 -0.14 4.53 -12.72
C HIS A 41 -1.25 3.71 -12.07
N PHE A 42 -1.01 3.19 -10.87
CA PHE A 42 -2.03 2.64 -9.98
C PHE A 42 -1.52 2.56 -8.54
N LYS A 43 -2.44 2.34 -7.60
CA LYS A 43 -2.13 2.11 -6.19
C LYS A 43 -2.87 0.88 -5.69
N LEU A 44 -2.18 0.00 -4.98
CA LEU A 44 -2.75 -1.13 -4.26
C LEU A 44 -2.60 -0.93 -2.76
N LYS A 45 -3.54 -1.45 -1.97
CA LYS A 45 -3.58 -1.29 -0.52
C LYS A 45 -3.98 -2.60 0.17
N ASP A 46 -3.39 -2.84 1.34
CA ASP A 46 -3.76 -3.91 2.27
C ASP A 46 -3.57 -3.41 3.71
N GLY A 47 -4.69 -3.24 4.43
CA GLY A 47 -4.69 -2.66 5.76
C GLY A 47 -4.06 -1.26 5.80
N ASN A 48 -3.00 -1.12 6.59
CA ASN A 48 -2.22 0.10 6.74
C ASN A 48 -1.09 0.25 5.71
N ILE A 49 -0.83 -0.76 4.87
CA ILE A 49 0.24 -0.72 3.88
C ILE A 49 -0.33 -0.45 2.49
N SER A 50 0.38 0.33 1.69
CA SER A 50 0.05 0.53 0.28
C SER A 50 1.31 0.55 -0.57
N VAL A 51 1.15 0.22 -1.85
CA VAL A 51 2.19 0.36 -2.87
C VAL A 51 1.61 1.18 -4.00
N THR A 52 2.28 2.28 -4.33
CA THR A 52 1.96 3.11 -5.48
C THR A 52 2.97 2.85 -6.58
N VAL A 53 2.51 2.60 -7.80
CA VAL A 53 3.36 2.49 -8.97
C VAL A 53 3.28 3.79 -9.74
N PHE A 54 4.44 4.39 -10.03
CA PHE A 54 4.56 5.57 -10.89
C PHE A 54 5.20 5.19 -12.21
N ALA A 55 4.79 5.84 -13.29
CA ALA A 55 5.44 5.74 -14.58
C ALA A 55 6.10 7.07 -14.91
N LYS A 56 7.38 7.04 -15.31
CA LYS A 56 8.07 8.20 -15.88
C LYS A 56 8.56 7.82 -17.27
N THR A 57 8.10 8.57 -18.27
CA THR A 57 8.58 8.44 -19.64
C THR A 57 9.83 9.29 -19.82
N LYS A 58 10.91 8.71 -20.33
CA LYS A 58 12.14 9.43 -20.69
C LYS A 58 12.51 9.07 -22.12
N GLY A 59 12.21 9.97 -23.06
CA GLY A 59 12.36 9.69 -24.48
C GLY A 59 11.39 8.61 -24.93
N LYS A 60 11.91 7.48 -25.43
CA LYS A 60 11.11 6.31 -25.85
C LYS A 60 10.91 5.28 -24.74
N ASP A 61 11.62 5.41 -23.62
CA ASP A 61 11.58 4.43 -22.54
C ASP A 61 10.56 4.81 -21.46
N VAL A 62 9.88 3.80 -20.92
CA VAL A 62 8.96 3.93 -19.79
C VAL A 62 9.60 3.27 -18.58
N HIS A 63 9.93 4.07 -17.56
CA HIS A 63 10.44 3.59 -16.28
C HIS A 63 9.30 3.49 -15.27
N LEU A 64 9.24 2.37 -14.56
CA LEU A 64 8.27 2.16 -13.49
C LEU A 64 8.97 2.21 -12.13
N PHE A 65 8.36 2.93 -11.18
CA PHE A 65 8.84 3.08 -9.81
C PHE A 65 7.78 2.56 -8.86
N ILE A 66 8.21 1.79 -7.87
CA ILE A 66 7.32 1.20 -6.86
C ILE A 66 7.65 1.89 -5.53
N VAL A 67 6.65 2.53 -4.93
CA VAL A 67 6.81 3.26 -3.67
C VAL A 67 5.88 2.64 -2.62
N PRO A 68 6.43 1.87 -1.66
CA PRO A 68 5.68 1.39 -0.53
C PRO A 68 5.50 2.50 0.53
N GLU A 69 4.36 2.45 1.20
CA GLU A 69 3.95 3.42 2.21
C GLU A 69 3.17 2.73 3.32
N ARG A 70 3.34 3.20 4.55
CA ARG A 70 2.58 2.80 5.73
C ARG A 70 1.77 3.97 6.26
N SER A 71 0.49 3.76 6.47
CA SER A 71 -0.40 4.70 7.16
C SER A 71 -0.47 4.39 8.66
N TYR A 72 -0.50 5.41 9.50
CA TYR A 72 -0.67 5.26 10.94
C TYR A 72 -1.48 6.43 11.50
N ARG A 73 -2.00 6.27 12.72
CA ARG A 73 -2.57 7.36 13.50
C ARG A 73 -1.52 7.89 14.48
N ASN A 74 -1.34 9.20 14.51
CA ASN A 74 -0.52 9.84 15.54
C ASN A 74 -1.31 9.98 16.86
N ALA A 75 -0.66 10.56 17.87
CA ALA A 75 -1.28 10.79 19.18
C ALA A 75 -2.49 11.75 19.14
N GLU A 76 -2.63 12.56 18.08
CA GLU A 76 -3.77 13.45 17.84
C GLU A 76 -4.91 12.79 17.05
N GLU A 77 -4.85 11.46 16.87
CA GLU A 77 -5.77 10.66 16.05
C GLU A 77 -5.84 11.02 14.56
N LYS A 78 -4.90 11.83 14.09
CA LYS A 78 -4.77 12.20 12.67
C LYS A 78 -4.05 11.09 11.90
N TRP A 79 -4.51 10.87 10.67
CA TRP A 79 -3.88 9.91 9.77
C TRP A 79 -2.67 10.53 9.10
N HIS A 80 -1.56 9.80 9.16
CA HIS A 80 -0.31 10.13 8.49
C HIS A 80 0.17 8.95 7.65
N THR A 81 1.05 9.24 6.70
CA THR A 81 1.72 8.26 5.84
C THR A 81 3.23 8.42 5.98
N THR A 82 3.95 7.32 5.98
CA THR A 82 5.42 7.27 6.05
C THR A 82 5.97 6.20 5.12
N HIS A 83 7.23 6.35 4.70
CA HIS A 83 7.98 5.31 3.98
C HIS A 83 8.73 4.35 4.92
N ILE A 84 8.64 4.58 6.23
CA ILE A 84 9.23 3.70 7.24
C ILE A 84 8.27 2.52 7.46
N LEU A 85 8.75 1.33 7.11
CA LEU A 85 8.06 0.06 7.30
C LEU A 85 8.64 -0.62 8.52
N HIS A 86 7.80 -1.29 9.30
CA HIS A 86 8.25 -2.14 10.39
C HIS A 86 8.41 -3.59 9.92
N GLU A 87 9.08 -4.41 10.74
CA GLU A 87 9.30 -5.82 10.43
C GLU A 87 7.97 -6.58 10.24
N GLU A 88 6.96 -6.29 11.06
CA GLU A 88 5.63 -6.89 10.97
C GLU A 88 4.87 -6.54 9.69
N ASP A 89 5.26 -5.46 9.00
CA ASP A 89 4.63 -5.04 7.75
C ASP A 89 5.16 -5.84 6.54
N LEU A 90 6.35 -6.46 6.67
CA LEU A 90 7.04 -7.12 5.56
C LEU A 90 6.24 -8.29 4.93
N PRO A 91 5.58 -9.18 5.69
CA PRO A 91 4.76 -10.23 5.09
C PRO A 91 3.60 -9.65 4.26
N ARG A 92 2.89 -8.63 4.76
CA ARG A 92 1.80 -7.99 4.01
C ARG A 92 2.34 -7.27 2.78
N LEU A 93 3.45 -6.54 2.91
CA LEU A 93 4.11 -5.89 1.78
C LEU A 93 4.52 -6.90 0.70
N SER A 94 5.05 -8.06 1.07
CA SER A 94 5.47 -9.10 0.12
C SER A 94 4.29 -9.58 -0.76
N LEU A 95 3.11 -9.79 -0.16
CA LEU A 95 1.89 -10.15 -0.88
C LEU A 95 1.43 -9.01 -1.79
N LEU A 96 1.54 -7.77 -1.33
CA LEU A 96 1.14 -6.59 -2.07
C LEU A 96 2.06 -6.37 -3.29
N LEU A 97 3.37 -6.60 -3.14
CA LEU A 97 4.34 -6.60 -4.24
C LEU A 97 4.08 -7.72 -5.23
N LEU A 98 3.72 -8.92 -4.78
CA LEU A 98 3.34 -10.03 -5.67
C LEU A 98 2.09 -9.68 -6.51
N ARG A 99 1.07 -9.06 -5.88
CA ARG A 99 -0.12 -8.56 -6.60
C ARG A 99 0.23 -7.45 -7.59
N THR A 100 1.14 -6.57 -7.21
CA THR A 100 1.66 -5.50 -8.07
C THR A 100 2.34 -6.09 -9.32
N TYR A 101 3.20 -7.09 -9.13
CA TYR A 101 3.83 -7.83 -10.23
C TYR A 101 2.80 -8.47 -11.17
N ALA A 102 1.79 -9.15 -10.62
CA ALA A 102 0.74 -9.77 -11.42
C ALA A 102 -0.01 -8.72 -12.26
N HIS A 103 -0.35 -7.57 -11.66
CA HIS A 103 -1.01 -6.47 -12.36
C HIS A 103 -0.16 -5.93 -13.52
N LEU A 104 1.13 -5.68 -13.28
CA LEU A 104 2.07 -5.22 -14.31
C LEU A 104 2.26 -6.22 -15.44
N ARG A 105 2.30 -7.53 -15.12
CA ARG A 105 2.41 -8.57 -16.13
C ARG A 105 1.18 -8.59 -17.03
N HIS A 106 -0.03 -8.50 -16.47
CA HIS A 106 -1.26 -8.46 -17.26
C HIS A 106 -1.37 -7.19 -18.11
N SER A 107 -1.01 -6.01 -17.56
CA SER A 107 -1.04 -4.78 -18.34
C SER A 107 -0.03 -4.80 -19.50
N SER A 108 1.17 -5.35 -19.29
CA SER A 108 2.20 -5.46 -20.34
C SER A 108 1.79 -6.31 -21.54
N GLN A 109 0.92 -7.31 -21.36
CA GLN A 109 0.43 -8.16 -22.45
C GLN A 109 -0.56 -7.41 -23.37
N GLN A 110 -1.33 -6.46 -22.83
CA GLN A 110 -2.25 -5.65 -23.63
C GLN A 110 -1.52 -4.68 -24.56
N PHE A 111 -0.31 -4.24 -24.20
CA PHE A 111 0.51 -3.36 -25.05
C PHE A 111 1.20 -4.08 -26.22
N LYS A 112 1.30 -5.41 -26.20
CA LYS A 112 1.95 -6.20 -27.28
C LYS A 112 0.98 -6.69 -28.37
N SER A 113 -0.32 -6.46 -28.23
CA SER A 113 -1.36 -6.99 -29.13
C SER A 113 -1.83 -6.00 -30.21
N LYS A 114 -1.02 -5.00 -30.55
CA LYS A 114 -1.31 -4.04 -31.63
C LYS A 114 -0.19 -4.03 -32.66
#